data_AF-X1VNK2-F1
#
_entry.id   AF-X1VNK2-F1
#
_cell.length_a   1.000
_cell.length_b   1.000
_cell.length_c   1.000
_cell.angle_alpha   90.00
_cell.angle_beta   90.00
_cell.angle_gamma   90.00
#
_symmetry.space_group_name_H-M   'P 1'
#
loop_
_entity.id
_entity.type
_entity.pdbx_description
1 polymer ?
#
loop_
_entity_poly.entity_id
_entity_poly.type
_entity_poly.pdbx_seq_one_letter_code
_entity_poly.pdbx_strand_id
1 'polypeptide(L)'
;MTVSNNDQNLPQVRHKEPAGLARTHGTLTTPEQLAEQHQRFLAAATTDNTRRTYRSAIRHFLAWGGVLPCDEAAVIRYLLSFAEVLNPRTLALRLTALSQWHRYQGFPDPAASATVRKTLRGIERVHGRPRQKAKALLLEDLELIVAYLNTLEGLAALRDSALLQVGYFGAFRRSELVTLEVQYLQWEREGLQITLPRSKTDQE
;
A
#
# COMPACT_ATOMS: atom_id res chain seq x y z
N MET A 1 15.87 -70.71 59.08
CA MET A 1 16.59 -69.65 58.35
C MET A 1 15.56 -68.73 57.73
N THR A 2 15.33 -67.61 58.39
CA THR A 2 14.39 -66.54 58.04
C THR A 2 15.01 -65.67 56.95
N VAL A 3 14.30 -65.50 55.84
CA VAL A 3 14.67 -64.52 54.79
C VAL A 3 13.59 -63.45 54.77
N SER A 4 14.00 -62.23 55.10
CA SER A 4 13.16 -61.06 55.28
C SER A 4 12.52 -60.58 53.97
N ASN A 5 11.22 -60.29 54.05
CA ASN A 5 10.51 -59.37 53.16
C ASN A 5 11.19 -58.01 53.17
N ASN A 6 11.51 -57.47 52.00
CA ASN A 6 11.86 -56.07 51.83
C ASN A 6 11.08 -55.49 50.62
N ASP A 7 9.76 -55.42 50.77
CA ASP A 7 8.92 -54.55 49.93
C ASP A 7 8.95 -53.15 50.54
N GLN A 8 9.91 -52.33 50.08
CA GLN A 8 9.91 -50.90 50.33
C GLN A 8 9.94 -50.11 49.02
N ASN A 9 8.78 -49.50 48.75
CA ASN A 9 8.66 -48.09 48.37
C ASN A 9 9.05 -47.71 46.92
N LEU A 10 8.13 -47.99 45.98
CA LEU A 10 8.07 -47.26 44.70
C LEU A 10 7.41 -45.89 44.93
N PRO A 11 8.04 -44.77 44.55
CA PRO A 11 7.45 -43.44 44.71
C PRO A 11 6.22 -43.31 43.80
N GLN A 12 5.05 -43.09 44.41
CA GLN A 12 3.85 -42.70 43.67
C GLN A 12 4.07 -41.30 43.09
N VAL A 13 4.32 -41.24 41.77
CA VAL A 13 4.30 -39.99 41.01
C VAL A 13 2.86 -39.47 41.06
N ARG A 14 2.59 -38.49 41.93
CA ARG A 14 1.36 -37.72 41.87
C ARG A 14 1.29 -37.06 40.50
N HIS A 15 0.47 -37.59 39.61
CA HIS A 15 0.02 -36.87 38.43
C HIS A 15 -0.70 -35.62 38.94
N LYS A 16 -0.03 -34.46 38.88
CA LYS A 16 -0.72 -33.17 38.90
C LYS A 16 -1.66 -33.20 37.70
N GLU A 17 -2.97 -33.16 37.94
CA GLU A 17 -3.94 -32.83 36.90
C GLU A 17 -3.42 -31.61 36.14
N PRO A 18 -3.40 -31.63 34.80
CA PRO A 18 -2.97 -30.47 34.05
C PRO A 18 -3.92 -29.35 34.42
N ALA A 19 -3.37 -28.29 35.04
CA ALA A 19 -4.08 -27.05 35.31
C ALA A 19 -4.83 -26.69 34.02
N GLY A 20 -6.17 -26.70 34.09
CA GLY A 20 -7.01 -26.51 32.91
C GLY A 20 -6.51 -25.32 32.13
N LEU A 21 -6.12 -25.54 30.87
CA LEU A 21 -5.66 -24.49 29.96
C LEU A 21 -6.73 -23.41 29.92
N ALA A 22 -6.55 -22.37 30.73
CA ALA A 22 -7.45 -21.24 30.81
C ALA A 22 -7.41 -20.58 29.42
N ARG A 23 -8.48 -20.79 28.66
CA ARG A 23 -8.64 -20.18 27.33
C ARG A 23 -8.50 -18.67 27.51
N THR A 24 -7.57 -18.08 26.77
CA THR A 24 -7.37 -16.63 26.79
C THR A 24 -8.57 -15.95 26.14
N HIS A 25 -8.77 -14.65 26.39
CA HIS A 25 -9.88 -13.90 25.78
C HIS A 25 -9.97 -14.06 24.25
N GLY A 26 -8.83 -14.27 23.57
CA GLY A 26 -8.81 -14.52 22.12
C GLY A 26 -9.45 -15.84 21.67
N THR A 27 -9.57 -16.84 22.57
CA THR A 27 -10.30 -18.10 22.30
C THR A 27 -11.78 -18.01 22.64
N LEU A 28 -12.24 -16.87 23.18
CA LEU A 28 -13.63 -16.59 23.55
C LEU A 28 -14.30 -15.55 22.63
N THR A 29 -13.57 -15.03 21.64
CA THR A 29 -14.09 -14.09 20.64
C THR A 29 -15.16 -14.78 19.80
N THR A 30 -16.30 -14.12 19.60
CA THR A 30 -17.34 -14.64 18.71
C THR A 30 -16.85 -14.63 17.24
N PRO A 31 -17.35 -15.54 16.38
CA PRO A 31 -17.00 -15.54 14.96
C PRO A 31 -17.25 -14.19 14.27
N GLU A 32 -18.29 -13.46 14.70
CA GLU A 32 -18.64 -12.14 14.18
C GLU A 32 -17.60 -11.08 14.56
N GLN A 33 -17.20 -11.01 15.83
CA GLN A 33 -16.15 -10.10 16.31
C GLN A 33 -14.79 -10.39 15.65
N LEU A 34 -14.46 -11.68 15.45
CA LEU A 34 -13.24 -12.08 14.76
C LEU A 34 -13.27 -11.68 13.28
N ALA A 35 -14.40 -11.87 12.60
CA ALA A 35 -14.58 -11.47 11.21
C ALA A 35 -14.47 -9.94 11.04
N GLU A 36 -15.07 -9.16 11.93
CA GLU A 36 -14.99 -7.70 11.92
C GLU A 36 -13.55 -7.21 12.13
N GLN A 37 -12.85 -7.73 13.14
CA GLN A 37 -11.45 -7.40 13.41
C GLN A 37 -10.56 -7.78 12.22
N HIS A 38 -10.73 -8.97 11.68
CA HIS A 38 -9.98 -9.44 10.51
C HIS A 38 -10.23 -8.55 9.29
N GLN A 39 -11.49 -8.20 8.99
CA GLN A 39 -11.83 -7.30 7.89
C GLN A 39 -11.23 -5.90 8.08
N ARG A 40 -11.20 -5.37 9.30
CA ARG A 40 -10.56 -4.09 9.61
C ARG A 40 -9.07 -4.11 9.31
N PHE A 41 -8.36 -5.17 9.69
CA PHE A 41 -6.93 -5.31 9.38
C PHE A 41 -6.68 -5.50 7.88
N LEU A 42 -7.51 -6.29 7.18
CA LEU A 42 -7.42 -6.43 5.72
C LEU A 42 -7.68 -5.10 5.00
N ALA A 43 -8.61 -4.28 5.50
CA ALA A 43 -8.89 -2.96 4.96
C ALA A 43 -7.70 -2.01 5.17
N ALA A 44 -7.08 -2.03 6.37
CA ALA A 44 -5.92 -1.21 6.71
C ALA A 44 -4.64 -1.63 5.97
N ALA A 45 -4.49 -2.91 5.64
CA ALA A 45 -3.30 -3.46 4.97
C ALA A 45 -3.07 -2.93 3.54
N THR A 46 -4.08 -2.28 2.93
CA THR A 46 -3.95 -1.71 1.58
C THR A 46 -4.46 -0.28 1.54
N THR A 47 -3.55 0.65 1.21
CA THR A 47 -3.92 2.08 1.08
C THR A 47 -5.04 2.29 0.05
N ASP A 48 -5.89 3.28 0.28
CA ASP A 48 -6.99 3.61 -0.64
C ASP A 48 -6.52 3.94 -2.05
N ASN A 49 -5.33 4.55 -2.17
CA ASN A 49 -4.75 4.83 -3.47
C ASN A 49 -4.39 3.53 -4.23
N THR A 50 -3.80 2.55 -3.54
CA THR A 50 -3.53 1.22 -4.11
C THR A 50 -4.84 0.54 -4.51
N ARG A 51 -5.88 0.60 -3.67
CA ARG A 51 -7.21 0.04 -3.96
C ARG A 51 -7.84 0.67 -5.21
N ARG A 52 -7.82 2.00 -5.31
CA ARG A 52 -8.32 2.74 -6.50
C ARG A 52 -7.53 2.36 -7.75
N THR A 53 -6.21 2.27 -7.63
CA THR A 53 -5.30 1.91 -8.72
C THR A 53 -5.60 0.51 -9.24
N TYR A 54 -5.70 -0.48 -8.36
CA TYR A 54 -6.03 -1.86 -8.75
C TYR A 54 -7.43 -1.96 -9.35
N ARG A 55 -8.42 -1.28 -8.78
CA ARG A 55 -9.78 -1.24 -9.35
C ARG A 55 -9.79 -0.67 -10.76
N SER A 56 -9.03 0.39 -11.02
CA SER A 56 -8.86 0.96 -12.36
C SER A 56 -8.16 -0.02 -13.32
N ALA A 57 -7.16 -0.75 -12.83
CA ALA A 57 -6.49 -1.78 -13.60
C ALA A 57 -7.44 -2.90 -14.03
N ILE A 58 -8.23 -3.43 -13.09
CA ILE A 58 -9.21 -4.49 -13.36
C ILE A 58 -10.28 -3.99 -14.34
N ARG A 59 -10.84 -2.80 -14.13
CA ARG A 59 -11.83 -2.22 -15.06
C ARG A 59 -11.32 -2.12 -16.49
N HIS A 60 -10.07 -1.73 -16.68
CA HIS A 60 -9.48 -1.66 -18.02
C HIS A 60 -9.30 -3.04 -18.65
N PHE A 61 -8.91 -4.05 -17.87
CA PHE A 61 -8.81 -5.41 -18.37
C PHE A 61 -10.18 -5.92 -18.84
N LEU A 62 -11.22 -5.70 -18.04
CA LEU A 62 -12.60 -6.06 -18.38
C LEU A 62 -13.12 -5.27 -19.59
N ALA A 63 -12.85 -3.95 -19.65
CA ALA A 63 -13.29 -3.10 -20.76
C ALA A 63 -12.63 -3.45 -22.09
N TRP A 64 -11.41 -4.00 -22.07
CA TRP A 64 -10.76 -4.56 -23.25
C TRP A 64 -11.41 -5.87 -23.74
N GLY A 65 -12.23 -6.52 -22.90
CA GLY A 65 -12.86 -7.81 -23.18
C GLY A 65 -12.27 -8.98 -22.39
N GLY A 66 -11.38 -8.72 -21.43
CA GLY A 66 -10.91 -9.74 -20.50
C GLY A 66 -12.02 -10.23 -19.58
N VAL A 67 -11.99 -11.50 -19.20
CA VAL A 67 -12.93 -12.11 -18.24
C VAL A 67 -12.12 -12.61 -17.05
N LEU A 68 -12.68 -12.51 -15.84
CA LEU A 68 -12.03 -12.96 -14.60
C LEU A 68 -12.85 -14.08 -13.95
N PRO A 69 -12.21 -15.15 -13.43
CA PRO A 69 -10.77 -15.44 -13.49
C PRO A 69 -10.29 -15.68 -14.93
N CYS A 70 -9.02 -15.39 -15.21
CA CYS A 70 -8.41 -15.57 -16.53
C CYS A 70 -7.28 -16.60 -16.51
N ASP A 71 -6.92 -17.08 -17.69
CA ASP A 71 -5.78 -17.96 -17.90
C ASP A 71 -4.52 -17.19 -18.31
N GLU A 72 -3.39 -17.90 -18.36
CA GLU A 72 -2.11 -17.36 -18.82
C GLU A 72 -2.23 -16.72 -20.22
N ALA A 73 -2.94 -17.37 -21.14
CA ALA A 73 -3.05 -16.93 -22.52
C ALA A 73 -3.80 -15.59 -22.63
N ALA A 74 -4.85 -15.36 -21.84
CA ALA A 74 -5.56 -14.09 -21.79
C ALA A 74 -4.69 -12.95 -21.26
N VAL A 75 -3.87 -13.21 -20.23
CA VAL A 75 -2.94 -12.19 -19.71
C VAL A 75 -1.87 -11.84 -20.76
N ILE A 76 -1.32 -12.84 -21.46
CA ILE A 76 -0.34 -12.59 -22.54
C ILE A 76 -0.96 -11.77 -23.66
N ARG A 77 -2.15 -12.15 -24.16
CA ARG A 77 -2.87 -11.36 -25.18
C ARG A 77 -3.07 -9.93 -24.74
N TYR A 78 -3.51 -9.72 -23.50
CA TYR A 78 -3.69 -8.39 -22.93
C TYR A 78 -2.39 -7.57 -22.95
N LEU A 79 -1.28 -8.14 -22.47
CA LEU A 79 0.02 -7.46 -22.47
C LEU A 79 0.46 -7.07 -23.89
N LEU A 80 0.28 -7.97 -24.86
CA LEU A 80 0.67 -7.73 -26.26
C LEU A 80 -0.22 -6.67 -26.92
N SER A 81 -1.54 -6.68 -26.69
CA SER A 81 -2.46 -5.69 -27.24
C SER A 81 -2.13 -4.25 -26.85
N PHE A 82 -1.45 -4.05 -25.72
CA PHE A 82 -1.12 -2.74 -25.19
C PHE A 82 0.39 -2.46 -25.10
N ALA A 83 1.24 -3.34 -25.64
CA ALA A 83 2.70 -3.24 -25.55
C ALA A 83 3.24 -1.94 -26.18
N GLU A 84 2.65 -1.52 -27.30
CA GLU A 84 3.07 -0.31 -28.03
C GLU A 84 2.33 0.96 -27.54
N VAL A 85 1.12 0.77 -27.01
CA VAL A 85 0.21 1.87 -26.63
C VAL A 85 0.49 2.38 -25.23
N LEU A 86 0.71 1.47 -24.27
CA LEU A 86 0.88 1.82 -22.85
C LEU A 86 2.35 1.83 -22.44
N ASN A 87 2.69 2.65 -21.44
CA ASN A 87 4.00 2.58 -20.81
C ASN A 87 4.18 1.19 -20.15
N PRO A 88 5.32 0.50 -20.33
CA PRO A 88 5.53 -0.82 -19.72
C PRO A 88 5.32 -0.86 -18.20
N ARG A 89 5.61 0.24 -17.49
CA ARG A 89 5.32 0.34 -16.04
C ARG A 89 3.82 0.32 -15.72
N THR A 90 3.00 0.88 -16.61
CA THR A 90 1.54 0.79 -16.48
C THR A 90 1.10 -0.65 -16.66
N LEU A 91 1.65 -1.37 -17.64
CA LEU A 91 1.38 -2.79 -17.82
C LEU A 91 1.82 -3.63 -16.61
N ALA A 92 3.00 -3.36 -16.05
CA ALA A 92 3.47 -4.00 -14.83
C ALA A 92 2.51 -3.79 -13.65
N LEU A 93 2.05 -2.55 -13.44
CA LEU A 93 1.07 -2.23 -12.40
C LEU A 93 -0.26 -2.96 -12.60
N ARG A 94 -0.74 -3.04 -13.85
CA ARG A 94 -1.97 -3.77 -14.18
C ARG A 94 -1.81 -5.27 -13.99
N LEU A 95 -0.64 -5.82 -14.32
CA LEU A 95 -0.31 -7.21 -14.07
C LEU A 95 -0.32 -7.54 -12.57
N THR A 96 0.26 -6.67 -11.74
CA THR A 96 0.18 -6.79 -10.28
C THR A 96 -1.25 -6.76 -9.79
N ALA A 97 -2.09 -5.85 -10.32
CA ALA A 97 -3.50 -5.80 -9.94
C ALA A 97 -4.26 -7.09 -10.30
N LEU A 98 -3.99 -7.67 -11.48
CA LEU A 98 -4.57 -8.95 -11.90
C LEU A 98 -4.12 -10.11 -11.00
N SER A 99 -2.82 -10.16 -10.67
CA SER A 99 -2.26 -11.13 -9.70
C SER A 99 -2.97 -11.04 -8.36
N GLN A 100 -3.07 -9.81 -7.80
CA GLN A 100 -3.70 -9.58 -6.51
C GLN A 100 -5.20 -9.92 -6.54
N TRP A 101 -5.89 -9.63 -7.64
CA TRP A 101 -7.29 -10.04 -7.79
C TRP A 101 -7.43 -11.56 -7.70
N HIS A 102 -6.63 -12.35 -8.44
CA HIS A 102 -6.73 -13.81 -8.39
C HIS A 102 -6.43 -14.36 -6.99
N ARG A 103 -5.35 -13.87 -6.36
CA ARG A 103 -4.95 -14.31 -5.01
C ARG A 103 -6.01 -14.00 -3.97
N TYR A 104 -6.61 -12.80 -3.99
CA TYR A 104 -7.66 -12.44 -3.05
C TYR A 104 -8.98 -13.20 -3.28
N GLN A 105 -9.25 -13.63 -4.51
CA GLN A 105 -10.41 -14.47 -4.82
C GLN A 105 -10.14 -15.98 -4.65
N GLY A 106 -8.91 -16.37 -4.28
CA GLY A 106 -8.53 -17.78 -4.10
C GLY A 106 -8.30 -18.55 -5.41
N PHE A 107 -8.18 -17.87 -6.55
CA PHE A 107 -7.87 -18.50 -7.82
C PHE A 107 -6.36 -18.64 -8.06
N PRO A 108 -5.92 -19.61 -8.90
CA PRO A 108 -4.56 -19.63 -9.41
C PRO A 108 -4.18 -18.30 -10.06
N ASP A 109 -2.94 -17.87 -9.85
CA ASP A 109 -2.44 -16.58 -10.33
C ASP A 109 -1.73 -16.74 -11.70
N PRO A 110 -2.40 -16.42 -12.83
CA PRO A 110 -1.78 -16.52 -14.16
C PRO A 110 -0.62 -15.52 -14.32
N ALA A 111 -0.65 -14.39 -13.61
CA ALA A 111 0.36 -13.35 -13.68
C ALA A 111 1.67 -13.74 -12.96
N ALA A 112 1.64 -14.76 -12.11
CA ALA A 112 2.84 -15.31 -11.48
C ALA A 112 3.66 -16.22 -12.41
N SER A 113 3.10 -16.64 -13.56
CA SER A 113 3.78 -17.58 -14.44
C SER A 113 5.08 -17.03 -15.02
N ALA A 114 6.05 -17.93 -15.24
CA ALA A 114 7.34 -17.55 -15.80
C ALA A 114 7.21 -16.94 -17.20
N THR A 115 6.28 -17.48 -18.02
CA THR A 115 5.98 -16.99 -19.36
C THR A 115 5.48 -15.55 -19.31
N VAL A 116 4.47 -15.24 -18.51
CA VAL A 116 3.88 -13.89 -18.41
C VAL A 116 4.92 -12.87 -17.96
N ARG A 117 5.71 -13.21 -16.94
CA ARG A 117 6.80 -12.34 -16.46
C ARG A 117 7.87 -12.13 -17.52
N LYS A 118 8.22 -13.17 -18.29
CA LYS A 118 9.19 -13.08 -19.39
C LYS A 118 8.64 -12.19 -20.53
N THR A 119 7.36 -12.31 -20.85
CA THR A 119 6.68 -11.43 -21.82
C THR A 119 6.74 -9.97 -21.40
N LEU A 120 6.38 -9.65 -20.15
CA LEU A 120 6.47 -8.28 -19.64
C LEU A 120 7.91 -7.74 -19.69
N ARG A 121 8.91 -8.54 -19.29
CA ARG A 121 10.33 -8.16 -19.41
C ARG A 121 10.75 -7.92 -20.86
N GLY A 122 10.20 -8.67 -21.81
CA GLY A 122 10.40 -8.43 -23.25
C GLY A 122 9.86 -7.07 -23.66
N ILE A 123 8.61 -6.76 -23.28
CA ILE A 123 7.96 -5.47 -23.54
C ILE A 123 8.77 -4.32 -22.91
N GLU A 124 9.25 -4.49 -21.68
CA GLU A 124 10.08 -3.49 -21.00
C GLU A 124 11.41 -3.22 -21.72
N ARG A 125 12.00 -4.23 -22.37
CA ARG A 125 13.24 -4.06 -23.15
C ARG A 125 12.99 -3.38 -24.49
N VAL A 126 11.92 -3.75 -25.18
CA VAL A 126 11.62 -3.22 -26.53
C VAL A 126 11.00 -1.82 -26.46
N HIS A 127 10.09 -1.60 -25.51
CA HIS A 127 9.30 -0.36 -25.40
C HIS A 127 9.60 0.43 -24.11
N GLY A 128 10.70 0.11 -23.44
CA GLY A 128 11.15 0.81 -22.25
C GLY A 128 11.33 2.30 -22.50
N ARG A 129 10.65 3.13 -21.70
CA ARG A 129 10.79 4.59 -21.77
C ARG A 129 11.49 5.13 -20.52
N PRO A 130 12.44 6.08 -20.67
CA PRO A 130 13.05 6.75 -19.52
C PRO A 130 11.99 7.45 -18.68
N ARG A 131 12.23 7.57 -17.38
CA ARG A 131 11.31 8.29 -16.49
C ARG A 131 11.39 9.77 -16.84
N GLN A 132 10.30 10.34 -17.31
CA GLN A 132 10.16 11.78 -17.35
C GLN A 132 10.00 12.27 -15.91
N LYS A 133 11.05 12.90 -15.39
CA LYS A 133 10.99 13.60 -14.12
C LYS A 133 10.51 15.01 -14.41
N ALA A 134 9.62 15.52 -13.54
CA ALA A 134 9.31 16.95 -13.58
C ALA A 134 10.62 17.73 -13.39
N LYS A 135 10.76 18.85 -14.10
CA LYS A 135 11.88 19.78 -13.85
C LYS A 135 11.76 20.28 -12.41
N ALA A 136 12.89 20.40 -11.73
CA ALA A 136 12.90 21.06 -10.43
C ALA A 136 12.45 22.51 -10.62
N LEU A 137 11.54 22.97 -9.78
CA LEU A 137 11.28 24.40 -9.65
C LEU A 137 12.54 25.00 -9.02
N LEU A 138 13.10 26.04 -9.61
CA LEU A 138 14.23 26.75 -9.03
C LEU A 138 13.73 27.84 -8.08
N LEU A 139 14.60 28.32 -7.19
CA LEU A 139 14.23 29.36 -6.24
C LEU A 139 13.88 30.66 -6.96
N GLU A 140 14.63 31.01 -8.00
CA GLU A 140 14.43 32.23 -8.78
C GLU A 140 13.08 32.19 -9.53
N ASP A 141 12.69 31.02 -10.04
CA ASP A 141 11.38 30.82 -10.65
C ASP A 141 10.25 30.95 -9.63
N LEU A 142 10.44 30.43 -8.41
CA LEU A 142 9.46 30.55 -7.33
C LEU A 142 9.26 32.03 -6.93
N GLU A 143 10.35 32.80 -6.81
CA GLU A 143 10.29 34.23 -6.51
C GLU A 143 9.46 34.99 -7.56
N LEU A 144 9.68 34.71 -8.84
CA LEU A 144 8.90 35.30 -9.94
C LEU A 144 7.41 34.93 -9.86
N ILE A 145 7.10 33.66 -9.58
CA ILE A 145 5.71 33.20 -9.44
C ILE A 145 5.03 33.89 -8.26
N VAL A 146 5.69 33.95 -7.10
CA VAL A 146 5.15 34.61 -5.90
C VAL A 146 4.96 36.11 -6.15
N ALA A 147 5.92 36.78 -6.79
CA ALA A 147 5.82 38.18 -7.15
C ALA A 147 4.60 38.43 -8.05
N TYR A 148 4.39 37.59 -9.07
CA TYR A 148 3.21 37.66 -9.93
C TYR A 148 1.91 37.44 -9.17
N LEU A 149 1.84 36.39 -8.33
CA LEU A 149 0.65 36.09 -7.52
C LEU A 149 0.30 37.25 -6.57
N ASN A 150 1.28 37.95 -6.02
CA ASN A 150 1.05 39.12 -5.16
C ASN A 150 0.46 40.33 -5.91
N THR A 151 0.53 40.36 -7.24
CA THR A 151 -0.17 41.39 -8.04
C THR A 151 -1.64 41.08 -8.28
N LEU A 152 -2.06 39.84 -8.05
CA LEU A 152 -3.43 39.40 -8.25
C LEU A 152 -4.25 39.59 -6.98
N GLU A 153 -5.48 40.04 -7.13
CA GLU A 153 -6.42 40.17 -6.01
C GLU A 153 -7.15 38.84 -5.75
N GLY A 154 -7.52 38.63 -4.49
CA GLY A 154 -8.41 37.55 -4.06
C GLY A 154 -7.72 36.38 -3.35
N LEU A 155 -8.55 35.61 -2.65
CA LEU A 155 -8.09 34.52 -1.77
C LEU A 155 -7.39 33.38 -2.53
N ALA A 156 -7.70 33.19 -3.81
CA ALA A 156 -7.08 32.14 -4.62
C ALA A 156 -5.57 32.41 -4.83
N ALA A 157 -5.19 33.66 -5.13
CA ALA A 157 -3.80 34.03 -5.33
C ALA A 157 -2.97 33.88 -4.03
N LEU A 158 -3.54 34.33 -2.90
CA LEU A 158 -2.93 34.17 -1.58
C LEU A 158 -2.75 32.69 -1.21
N ARG A 159 -3.77 31.87 -1.46
CA ARG A 159 -3.72 30.42 -1.22
C ARG A 159 -2.64 29.76 -2.07
N ASP A 160 -2.60 30.05 -3.36
CA ASP A 160 -1.66 29.41 -4.29
C ASP A 160 -0.21 29.82 -3.96
N SER A 161 0.01 31.09 -3.59
CA SER A 161 1.29 31.59 -3.10
C SER A 161 1.74 30.86 -1.83
N ALA A 162 0.85 30.70 -0.84
CA ALA A 162 1.13 29.95 0.38
C ALA A 162 1.43 28.47 0.09
N LEU A 163 0.62 27.80 -0.74
CA LEU A 163 0.80 26.39 -1.10
C LEU A 163 2.14 26.13 -1.81
N LEU A 164 2.53 27.01 -2.74
CA LEU A 164 3.80 26.88 -3.45
C LEU A 164 5.00 27.05 -2.52
N GLN A 165 4.98 28.09 -1.67
CA GLN A 165 6.07 28.34 -0.73
C GLN A 165 6.18 27.23 0.33
N VAL A 166 5.07 26.83 0.95
CA VAL A 166 5.05 25.74 1.93
C VAL A 166 5.49 24.41 1.31
N GLY A 167 5.00 24.11 0.09
CA GLY A 167 5.40 22.92 -0.64
C GLY A 167 6.87 22.90 -1.03
N TYR A 168 7.41 24.05 -1.43
CA TYR A 168 8.80 24.20 -1.85
C TYR A 168 9.77 24.07 -0.66
N PHE A 169 9.60 24.91 0.37
CA PHE A 169 10.51 24.93 1.52
C PHE A 169 10.34 23.71 2.43
N GLY A 170 9.13 23.19 2.56
CA GLY A 170 8.86 21.96 3.33
C GLY A 170 9.16 20.66 2.56
N ALA A 171 9.48 20.74 1.26
CA ALA A 171 9.63 19.58 0.37
C ALA A 171 8.44 18.61 0.41
N PHE A 172 7.23 19.14 0.66
CA PHE A 172 6.04 18.33 0.87
C PHE A 172 5.46 17.80 -0.44
N ARG A 173 4.96 16.57 -0.40
CA ARG A 173 4.17 15.99 -1.48
C ARG A 173 2.79 16.63 -1.49
N ARG A 174 2.17 16.69 -2.67
CA ARG A 174 0.78 17.17 -2.84
C ARG A 174 -0.20 16.56 -1.83
N SER A 175 -0.09 15.25 -1.54
CA SER A 175 -0.99 14.60 -0.58
C SER A 175 -0.80 15.07 0.86
N GLU A 176 0.42 15.48 1.24
CA GLU A 176 0.74 16.01 2.56
C GLU A 176 0.21 17.44 2.69
N LEU A 177 0.36 18.27 1.64
CA LEU A 177 -0.20 19.63 1.59
C LEU A 177 -1.72 19.66 1.70
N VAL A 178 -2.43 18.75 1.02
CA VAL A 178 -3.90 18.72 1.02
C VAL A 178 -4.46 18.29 2.38
N THR A 179 -3.69 17.56 3.19
CA THR A 179 -4.09 17.12 4.53
C THR A 179 -3.57 18.02 5.65
N LEU A 180 -2.87 19.11 5.31
CA LEU A 180 -2.32 20.02 6.30
C LEU A 180 -3.43 20.82 6.96
N GLU A 181 -3.42 20.87 8.30
CA GLU A 181 -4.39 21.63 9.09
C GLU A 181 -3.66 22.69 9.93
N VAL A 182 -4.34 23.82 10.18
CA VAL A 182 -3.77 24.95 10.91
C VAL A 182 -3.31 24.58 12.32
N GLN A 183 -3.96 23.61 12.97
CA GLN A 183 -3.57 23.12 14.29
C GLN A 183 -2.18 22.47 14.35
N TYR A 184 -1.63 22.07 13.21
CA TYR A 184 -0.28 21.50 13.10
C TYR A 184 0.80 22.53 12.76
N LEU A 185 0.43 23.81 12.75
CA LEU A 185 1.31 24.93 12.47
C LEU A 185 1.72 25.61 13.78
N GLN A 186 3.02 25.77 13.99
CA GLN A 186 3.58 26.47 15.14
C GLN A 186 4.48 27.59 14.63
N TRP A 187 4.16 28.82 15.01
CA TRP A 187 4.93 30.00 14.66
C TRP A 187 6.03 30.19 15.70
N GLU A 188 7.27 30.08 15.26
CA GLU A 188 8.47 30.25 16.06
C GLU A 188 9.21 31.53 15.63
N ARG A 189 10.14 32.00 16.46
CA ARG A 189 10.94 33.20 16.13
C ARG A 189 11.75 33.02 14.84
N GLU A 190 12.13 31.79 14.53
CA GLU A 190 12.98 31.42 13.41
C GLU A 190 12.17 31.04 12.15
N GLY A 191 10.84 30.91 12.27
CA GLY A 191 9.98 30.58 11.13
C GLY A 191 8.73 29.79 11.49
N LEU A 192 8.28 28.95 10.56
CA LEU A 192 7.07 28.14 10.69
C LEU A 192 7.46 26.68 10.86
N GLN A 193 7.14 26.09 12.01
CA GLN A 193 7.24 24.66 12.24
C GLN A 193 5.93 23.96 11.83
N ILE A 194 6.06 22.90 11.03
CA ILE A 194 4.93 22.16 10.47
C ILE A 194 5.03 20.70 10.89
N THR A 195 4.03 20.20 11.61
CA THR A 195 3.95 18.79 12.00
C THR A 195 3.08 18.02 11.01
N LEU A 196 3.59 16.90 10.48
CA LEU A 196 2.81 16.00 9.65
C LEU A 196 2.36 14.80 10.49
N PRO A 197 1.05 14.65 10.79
CA PRO A 197 0.56 13.54 11.61
C PRO A 197 0.67 12.18 10.89
N ARG A 198 0.74 12.17 9.55
CA ARG A 198 1.04 10.99 8.73
C ARG A 198 1.92 11.39 7.57
N SER A 199 3.15 10.92 7.55
CA SER A 199 4.03 11.05 6.38
C SER A 199 3.91 9.82 5.50
N LYS A 200 4.22 9.94 4.20
CA LYS A 200 4.28 8.75 3.32
C LYS A 200 5.35 7.74 3.77
N THR A 201 6.31 8.16 4.59
CA THR A 201 7.40 7.35 5.14
C THR A 201 7.04 6.72 6.48
N ASP A 202 6.09 7.28 7.23
CA ASP A 202 5.49 6.70 8.45
C ASP A 202 4.29 5.81 8.07
N GLN A 203 4.56 4.71 7.38
CA GLN A 203 3.56 3.66 7.15
C GLN A 203 3.69 2.48 8.14
N GLU A 204 4.40 2.67 9.25
CA GLU A 204 4.50 1.70 10.35
C GLU A 204 3.65 2.13 11.56
#